data_AF-A0A851FJN5-F1
#
_entry.id   AF-A0A851FJN5-F1
#
_cell.length_a   1.000
_cell.length_b   1.000
_cell.length_c   1.000
_cell.angle_alpha   90.00
_cell.angle_beta   90.00
_cell.angle_gamma   90.00
#
_symmetry.space_group_name_H-M   'P 1'
#
loop_
_entity.id
_entity.type
_entity.pdbx_description
1 polymer ?
#
loop_
_entity_poly.entity_id
_entity_poly.type
_entity_poly.pdbx_seq_one_letter_code
_entity_poly.pdbx_strand_id
1 'polypeptide(L)'
;LRGTGLWFPVDPGADASLCGMAATGASGTNAVRYGTMRPNVLNLRVVLPDGRLLHTAGPGRQARKRAAGYDLTSLFVGSEGTLGFLTQATLRLHPLPEATAATVASFPSVGAAVACTVQVLQAAVPVARIEFLDEVMADACSRFSGMGLPAAPTLLLELHSSRHGLAEQQQQAEEIVRLNGGSGLVWAEESEQRGQLWSMRHNAWYAALALRPGCQGYSTDVCVPISRLPNVVVETKQDLQESGLTGPMVGHVGDGNFHCLLIFNSKDPEEAQRVHAFTQRLGRRALAAGGTCTGEHGVGLGKRALLLEELGQEGLDTLRCIKAALDPHNLMNPGKVI
;
A
#
# COMPACT_ATOMS: atom_id res chain seq x y z
N LEU A 1 7.24 22.80 1.04
CA LEU A 1 7.83 21.80 1.96
C LEU A 1 9.31 21.57 1.69
N ARG A 2 9.74 21.12 0.49
CA ARG A 2 11.16 20.74 0.23
C ARG A 2 12.22 21.78 0.67
N GLY A 3 12.00 23.07 0.45
CA GLY A 3 12.93 24.14 0.88
C GLY A 3 13.06 24.35 2.40
N THR A 4 12.29 23.62 3.22
CA THR A 4 12.32 23.73 4.70
C THR A 4 13.14 22.62 5.38
N GLY A 5 13.71 21.69 4.62
CA GLY A 5 14.37 20.50 5.18
C GLY A 5 13.40 19.39 5.62
N LEU A 6 12.09 19.58 5.39
CA LEU A 6 11.03 18.67 5.79
C LEU A 6 10.24 18.16 4.58
N TRP A 7 9.66 16.96 4.73
CA TRP A 7 8.79 16.35 3.74
C TRP A 7 7.64 15.56 4.37
N PHE A 8 6.64 15.26 3.55
CA PHE A 8 5.51 14.41 3.89
C PHE A 8 5.66 13.08 3.12
N PRO A 9 5.70 11.92 3.80
CA PRO A 9 6.18 10.68 3.20
C PRO A 9 5.10 9.79 2.57
N VAL A 10 3.83 9.99 2.92
CA VAL A 10 2.75 9.19 2.36
C VAL A 10 2.53 9.61 0.91
N ASP A 11 2.74 8.67 0.00
CA ASP A 11 2.86 8.92 -1.45
C ASP A 11 2.07 7.83 -2.20
N PRO A 12 0.74 8.01 -2.37
CA PRO A 12 -0.10 7.04 -3.08
C PRO A 12 0.19 7.07 -4.58
N GLY A 13 -0.06 5.96 -5.27
CA GLY A 13 0.17 5.82 -6.71
C GLY A 13 -0.76 6.63 -7.63
N ALA A 14 -1.66 7.45 -7.08
CA ALA A 14 -2.65 8.23 -7.81
C ALA A 14 -2.76 9.65 -7.27
N ASP A 15 -3.24 10.57 -8.09
CA ASP A 15 -3.54 11.94 -7.68
C ASP A 15 -4.60 11.94 -6.57
N ALA A 16 -4.24 12.41 -5.38
CA ALA A 16 -5.09 12.38 -4.21
C ALA A 16 -5.04 13.70 -3.42
N SER A 17 -6.17 14.07 -2.82
CA SER A 17 -6.20 15.15 -1.82
C SER A 17 -5.79 14.62 -0.45
N LEU A 18 -5.14 15.45 0.38
CA LEU A 18 -4.70 15.05 1.73
C LEU A 18 -5.87 14.57 2.61
N CYS A 19 -7.04 15.19 2.48
CA CYS A 19 -8.24 14.76 3.21
C CYS A 19 -8.82 13.47 2.63
N GLY A 20 -8.75 13.26 1.31
CA GLY A 20 -9.11 11.98 0.68
C GLY A 20 -8.22 10.84 1.18
N MET A 21 -6.90 11.06 1.19
CA MET A 21 -5.92 10.12 1.74
C MET A 21 -6.24 9.80 3.20
N ALA A 22 -6.55 10.81 4.03
CA ALA A 22 -6.93 10.60 5.42
C ALA A 22 -8.23 9.79 5.53
N ALA A 23 -9.24 10.11 4.72
CA ALA A 23 -10.52 9.40 4.73
C ALA A 23 -10.38 7.93 4.34
N THR A 24 -9.45 7.56 3.44
CA THR A 24 -9.23 6.16 3.05
C THR A 24 -8.16 5.46 3.89
N GLY A 25 -7.41 6.19 4.73
CA GLY A 25 -6.28 5.62 5.45
C GLY A 25 -5.10 5.26 4.55
N ALA A 26 -4.93 6.00 3.44
CA ALA A 26 -3.98 5.68 2.37
C ALA A 26 -2.56 5.34 2.86
N SER A 27 -1.91 4.42 2.13
CA SER A 27 -0.52 4.04 2.31
C SER A 27 0.35 4.60 1.17
N GLY A 28 1.44 3.92 0.85
CA GLY A 28 2.34 4.19 -0.26
C GLY A 28 3.70 3.54 -0.03
N THR A 29 4.59 3.64 -1.01
CA THR A 29 5.90 2.95 -1.02
C THR A 29 6.78 3.21 0.22
N ASN A 30 6.61 4.37 0.87
CA ASN A 30 7.39 4.79 2.03
C ASN A 30 6.82 4.30 3.39
N ALA A 31 5.67 3.60 3.39
CA ALA A 31 4.95 3.28 4.61
C ALA A 31 5.70 2.32 5.54
N VAL A 32 6.54 1.43 4.99
CA VAL A 32 7.42 0.54 5.77
C VAL A 32 8.27 1.31 6.81
N ARG A 33 8.70 2.53 6.48
CA ARG A 33 9.52 3.36 7.38
C ARG A 33 8.74 4.44 8.09
N TYR A 34 7.83 5.09 7.38
CA TYR A 34 7.20 6.32 7.85
C TYR A 34 5.73 6.14 8.26
N GLY A 35 5.16 4.96 8.02
CA GLY A 35 3.77 4.62 8.26
C GLY A 35 2.81 5.24 7.24
N THR A 36 1.55 4.82 7.32
CA THR A 36 0.45 5.27 6.45
C THR A 36 -0.10 6.64 6.87
N MET A 37 -1.25 7.05 6.34
CA MET A 37 -2.00 8.21 6.85
C MET A 37 -2.33 8.11 8.34
N ARG A 38 -2.65 6.91 8.86
CA ARG A 38 -3.06 6.70 10.26
C ARG A 38 -2.04 7.22 11.27
N PRO A 39 -0.75 6.89 11.21
CA PRO A 39 0.27 7.47 12.09
C PRO A 39 0.73 8.89 11.72
N ASN A 40 0.44 9.37 10.51
CA ASN A 40 0.89 10.68 10.02
C ASN A 40 -0.15 11.79 10.15
N VAL A 41 -1.42 11.50 10.39
CA VAL A 41 -2.45 12.50 10.69
C VAL A 41 -2.45 12.81 12.19
N LEU A 42 -2.18 14.07 12.54
CA LEU A 42 -2.22 14.55 13.91
C LEU A 42 -3.59 15.13 14.28
N ASN A 43 -4.29 15.76 13.35
CA ASN A 43 -5.56 16.42 13.67
C ASN A 43 -6.39 16.55 12.39
N LEU A 44 -7.70 16.41 12.52
CA LEU A 44 -8.63 16.60 11.42
C LEU A 44 -9.66 17.65 11.82
N ARG A 45 -9.99 18.53 10.86
CA ARG A 45 -11.18 19.36 10.93
C ARG A 45 -12.28 18.69 10.13
N VAL A 46 -13.37 18.35 10.79
CA VAL A 46 -14.47 17.57 10.23
C VAL A 46 -15.76 18.35 10.34
N VAL A 47 -16.52 18.41 9.25
CA VAL A 47 -17.92 18.85 9.28
C VAL A 47 -18.78 17.62 9.52
N LEU A 48 -19.46 17.58 10.65
CA LEU A 48 -20.39 16.50 11.02
C LEU A 48 -21.70 16.61 10.22
N PRO A 49 -22.55 15.57 10.18
CA PRO A 49 -23.82 15.56 9.44
C PRO A 49 -24.78 16.70 9.81
N ASP A 50 -24.74 17.16 11.05
CA ASP A 50 -25.53 18.29 11.55
C ASP A 50 -24.88 19.66 11.29
N GLY A 51 -23.77 19.71 10.55
CA GLY A 51 -23.05 20.93 10.20
C GLY A 51 -22.08 21.41 11.28
N ARG A 52 -21.99 20.77 12.45
CA ARG A 52 -21.00 21.15 13.47
C ARG A 52 -19.59 20.91 12.99
N LEU A 53 -18.69 21.80 13.42
CA LEU A 53 -17.27 21.72 13.12
C LEU A 53 -16.53 21.06 14.29
N LEU A 54 -16.00 19.86 14.05
CA LEU A 54 -15.18 19.11 14.99
C LEU A 54 -13.68 19.26 14.64
N HIS A 55 -12.84 19.50 15.65
CA HIS A 55 -11.40 19.24 15.55
C HIS A 55 -11.08 17.99 16.36
N THR A 56 -10.66 16.90 15.70
CA THR A 56 -10.52 15.58 16.35
C THR A 56 -9.53 15.56 17.50
N ALA A 57 -8.57 16.47 17.50
CA ALA A 57 -7.62 16.62 18.59
C ALA A 57 -7.58 18.03 19.20
N GLY A 58 -8.62 18.83 18.96
CA GLY A 58 -8.77 20.20 19.44
C GLY A 58 -8.25 21.28 18.48
N PRO A 59 -8.77 22.52 18.53
CA PRO A 59 -8.37 23.59 17.62
C PRO A 59 -6.87 23.91 17.69
N GLY A 60 -6.20 23.98 16.54
CA GLY A 60 -4.79 24.36 16.43
C GLY A 60 -3.79 23.39 17.08
N ARG A 61 -4.22 22.20 17.51
CA ARG A 61 -3.33 21.25 18.22
C ARG A 61 -2.47 20.45 17.25
N GLN A 62 -1.18 20.39 17.55
CA GLN A 62 -0.14 19.71 16.75
C GLN A 62 0.80 18.83 17.60
N ALA A 63 0.46 18.59 18.86
CA ALA A 63 1.32 17.84 19.77
C ALA A 63 1.49 16.38 19.31
N ARG A 64 2.74 15.90 19.32
CA ARG A 64 3.10 14.53 18.91
C ARG A 64 2.58 13.46 19.88
N LYS A 65 2.46 13.79 21.17
CA LYS A 65 1.94 12.91 22.23
C LYS A 65 0.75 13.58 22.88
N ARG A 66 -0.35 12.85 23.03
CA ARG A 66 -1.57 13.28 23.73
C ARG A 66 -2.26 12.05 24.31
N ALA A 67 -2.87 12.22 25.48
CA ALA A 67 -3.65 11.19 26.17
C ALA A 67 -4.95 11.77 26.78
N ALA A 68 -5.37 12.94 26.27
CA ALA A 68 -6.58 13.61 26.74
C ALA A 68 -7.80 13.07 25.98
N GLY A 69 -8.53 12.13 26.59
CA GLY A 69 -9.72 11.52 26.03
C GLY A 69 -9.42 10.45 24.96
N TYR A 70 -10.48 10.03 24.24
CA TYR A 70 -10.39 9.05 23.17
C TYR A 70 -9.71 9.62 21.91
N ASP A 71 -9.08 8.75 21.11
CA ASP A 71 -8.47 9.15 19.84
C ASP A 71 -9.51 9.26 18.73
N LEU A 72 -10.18 10.40 18.67
CA LEU A 72 -11.11 10.71 17.57
C LEU A 72 -10.39 10.80 16.22
N THR A 73 -9.10 11.15 16.18
CA THR A 73 -8.39 11.24 14.89
C THR A 73 -8.35 9.87 14.23
N SER A 74 -8.00 8.84 14.99
CA SER A 74 -8.02 7.44 14.53
C SER A 74 -9.41 6.92 14.15
N LEU A 75 -10.48 7.52 14.67
CA LEU A 75 -11.86 7.19 14.29
C LEU A 75 -12.21 7.71 12.88
N PHE A 76 -11.76 8.93 12.54
CA PHE A 76 -12.06 9.56 11.25
C PHE A 76 -11.08 9.17 10.15
N VAL A 77 -9.85 8.78 10.48
CA VAL A 77 -8.90 8.24 9.48
C VAL A 77 -9.35 6.84 9.06
N GLY A 78 -9.60 6.64 7.76
CA GLY A 78 -10.15 5.40 7.22
C GLY A 78 -11.68 5.31 7.29
N SER A 79 -12.39 6.39 7.65
CA SER A 79 -13.86 6.38 7.72
C SER A 79 -14.55 6.47 6.35
N GLU A 80 -13.79 6.69 5.27
CA GLU A 80 -14.27 6.84 3.89
C GLU A 80 -15.41 7.86 3.74
N GLY A 81 -15.37 8.93 4.55
CA GLY A 81 -16.40 9.97 4.57
C GLY A 81 -17.76 9.54 5.14
N THR A 82 -17.88 8.35 5.72
CA THR A 82 -19.13 7.86 6.31
C THR A 82 -19.48 8.52 7.65
N LEU A 83 -18.52 9.14 8.33
CA LEU A 83 -18.75 9.79 9.64
C LEU A 83 -18.79 11.32 9.58
N GLY A 84 -18.45 11.91 8.42
CA GLY A 84 -18.36 13.36 8.23
C GLY A 84 -17.40 13.74 7.11
N PHE A 85 -17.41 15.03 6.77
CA PHE A 85 -16.61 15.57 5.67
C PHE A 85 -15.32 16.21 6.19
N LEU A 86 -14.17 15.66 5.79
CA LEU A 86 -12.84 16.16 6.20
C LEU A 86 -12.48 17.42 5.40
N THR A 87 -12.22 18.53 6.08
CA THR A 87 -11.95 19.84 5.45
C THR A 87 -10.54 20.37 5.68
N GLN A 88 -9.80 19.81 6.64
CA GLN A 88 -8.41 20.17 6.92
C GLN A 88 -7.72 19.01 7.63
N ALA A 89 -6.45 18.77 7.29
CA ALA A 89 -5.58 17.83 7.99
C ALA A 89 -4.35 18.55 8.53
N THR A 90 -3.97 18.26 9.77
CA THR A 90 -2.65 18.56 10.31
C THR A 90 -1.81 17.30 10.24
N LEU A 91 -0.70 17.37 9.52
CA LEU A 91 0.13 16.21 9.21
C LEU A 91 1.47 16.28 9.93
N ARG A 92 2.00 15.11 10.28
CA ARG A 92 3.38 14.94 10.71
C ARG A 92 4.28 15.08 9.49
N LEU A 93 5.27 15.95 9.60
CA LEU A 93 6.36 16.04 8.64
C LEU A 93 7.60 15.33 9.19
N HIS A 94 8.43 14.85 8.29
CA HIS A 94 9.67 14.16 8.60
C HIS A 94 10.86 14.95 8.04
N PRO A 95 12.05 14.85 8.64
CA PRO A 95 13.25 15.43 8.07
C PRO A 95 13.61 14.72 6.76
N LEU A 96 14.17 15.49 5.82
CA LEU A 96 14.79 14.91 4.62
C LEU A 96 16.01 14.06 5.03
N PRO A 97 16.18 12.86 4.46
CA PRO A 97 17.39 12.07 4.68
C PRO A 97 18.62 12.79 4.10
N GLU A 98 19.78 12.62 4.73
CA GLU A 98 21.03 13.21 4.23
C GLU A 98 21.55 12.48 2.99
N ALA A 99 21.31 11.18 2.92
CA ALA A 99 21.70 10.31 1.83
C ALA A 99 20.59 9.30 1.51
N THR A 100 20.38 9.04 0.22
CA THR A 100 19.40 8.07 -0.28
C THR A 100 20.04 7.23 -1.39
N ALA A 101 19.84 5.92 -1.36
CA ALA A 101 20.22 5.05 -2.47
C ALA A 101 19.06 4.12 -2.83
N ALA A 102 18.83 3.94 -4.13
CA ALA A 102 17.86 2.96 -4.63
C ALA A 102 18.55 1.88 -5.45
N THR A 103 18.00 0.68 -5.47
CA THR A 103 18.54 -0.42 -6.28
C THR A 103 17.45 -1.40 -6.69
N VAL A 104 17.82 -2.31 -7.59
CA VAL A 104 16.95 -3.37 -8.11
C VAL A 104 17.68 -4.70 -8.06
N ALA A 105 17.01 -5.72 -7.58
CA ALA A 105 17.48 -7.11 -7.59
C ALA A 105 16.44 -8.01 -8.27
N SER A 106 16.88 -8.84 -9.20
CA SER A 106 16.08 -9.94 -9.74
C SER A 106 16.41 -11.25 -9.05
N PHE A 107 15.42 -12.13 -8.90
CA PHE A 107 15.48 -13.36 -8.13
C PHE A 107 15.07 -14.56 -8.97
N PRO A 108 15.50 -15.78 -8.61
CA PRO A 108 15.16 -17.00 -9.34
C PRO A 108 13.68 -17.41 -9.18
N SER A 109 12.99 -16.92 -8.16
CA SER A 109 11.57 -17.22 -7.93
C SER A 109 10.89 -16.13 -7.09
N VAL A 110 9.56 -16.09 -7.16
CA VAL A 110 8.73 -15.22 -6.30
C VAL A 110 9.01 -15.49 -4.83
N GLY A 111 9.11 -16.77 -4.44
CA GLY A 111 9.43 -17.19 -3.08
C GLY A 111 10.78 -16.66 -2.57
N ALA A 112 11.81 -16.66 -3.42
CA ALA A 112 13.13 -16.13 -3.06
C ALA A 112 13.09 -14.61 -2.84
N ALA A 113 12.38 -13.86 -3.69
CA ALA A 113 12.23 -12.41 -3.53
C ALA A 113 11.54 -12.05 -2.21
N VAL A 114 10.38 -12.65 -1.91
CA VAL A 114 9.65 -12.36 -0.66
C VAL A 114 10.36 -12.88 0.59
N ALA A 115 11.11 -13.99 0.51
CA ALA A 115 11.98 -14.43 1.60
C ALA A 115 13.11 -13.43 1.89
N CYS A 116 13.70 -12.85 0.83
CA CYS A 116 14.65 -11.75 0.97
C CYS A 116 14.03 -10.55 1.68
N THR A 117 12.81 -10.14 1.31
CA THR A 117 12.08 -9.06 2.01
C THR A 117 11.96 -9.32 3.51
N VAL A 118 11.53 -10.53 3.90
CA VAL A 118 11.41 -10.90 5.32
C VAL A 118 12.75 -10.79 6.05
N GLN A 119 13.83 -11.29 5.45
CA GLN A 119 15.17 -11.26 6.06
C GLN A 119 15.74 -9.84 6.18
N VAL A 120 15.54 -8.98 5.16
CA VAL A 120 15.94 -7.56 5.22
C VAL A 120 15.26 -6.85 6.39
N LEU A 121 13.96 -7.10 6.59
CA LEU A 121 13.22 -6.52 7.72
C LEU A 121 13.63 -7.12 9.07
N GLN A 122 13.87 -8.44 9.15
CA GLN A 122 14.34 -9.12 10.37
C GLN A 122 15.74 -8.67 10.79
N ALA A 123 16.60 -8.36 9.83
CA ALA A 123 17.93 -7.78 10.07
C ALA A 123 17.87 -6.29 10.45
N ALA A 124 16.67 -5.69 10.50
CA ALA A 124 16.46 -4.28 10.81
C ALA A 124 17.24 -3.32 9.90
N VAL A 125 17.47 -3.71 8.64
CA VAL A 125 18.03 -2.81 7.63
C VAL A 125 17.05 -1.64 7.47
N PRO A 126 17.49 -0.38 7.61
CA PRO A 126 16.60 0.78 7.64
C PRO A 126 16.14 1.19 6.23
N VAL A 127 15.38 0.29 5.60
CA VAL A 127 14.75 0.50 4.30
C VAL A 127 13.71 1.61 4.39
N ALA A 128 13.68 2.46 3.37
CA ALA A 128 12.60 3.41 3.13
C ALA A 128 11.50 2.81 2.25
N ARG A 129 11.87 1.91 1.33
CA ARG A 129 10.98 1.21 0.40
C ARG A 129 11.47 -0.22 0.16
N ILE A 130 10.55 -1.17 0.08
CA ILE A 130 10.78 -2.49 -0.53
C ILE A 130 9.55 -2.80 -1.37
N GLU A 131 9.72 -2.71 -2.68
CA GLU A 131 8.69 -3.00 -3.66
C GLU A 131 8.96 -4.33 -4.34
N PHE A 132 7.91 -5.05 -4.69
CA PHE A 132 7.96 -6.31 -5.40
C PHE A 132 7.25 -6.20 -6.76
N LEU A 133 7.84 -6.82 -7.77
CA LEU A 133 7.24 -7.12 -9.06
C LEU A 133 7.40 -8.64 -9.29
N ASP A 134 6.35 -9.34 -9.71
CA ASP A 134 6.54 -10.67 -10.29
C ASP A 134 7.16 -10.59 -11.69
N GLU A 135 7.49 -11.73 -12.28
CA GLU A 135 8.14 -11.77 -13.60
C GLU A 135 7.32 -11.12 -14.71
N VAL A 136 5.99 -11.22 -14.63
CA VAL A 136 5.06 -10.63 -15.61
C VAL A 136 5.04 -9.11 -15.45
N MET A 137 4.97 -8.62 -14.22
CA MET A 137 5.00 -7.18 -13.93
C MET A 137 6.36 -6.56 -14.25
N ALA A 138 7.46 -7.26 -13.96
CA ALA A 138 8.80 -6.80 -14.30
C ALA A 138 8.98 -6.64 -15.82
N ASP A 139 8.55 -7.62 -16.62
CA ASP A 139 8.55 -7.51 -18.09
C ASP A 139 7.65 -6.36 -18.59
N ALA A 140 6.44 -6.25 -18.05
CA ALA A 140 5.49 -5.18 -18.40
C ALA A 140 6.10 -3.80 -18.14
N CYS A 141 6.66 -3.59 -16.94
CA CYS A 141 7.36 -2.36 -16.58
C CYS A 141 8.55 -2.09 -17.49
N SER A 142 9.36 -3.11 -17.77
CA SER A 142 10.53 -3.02 -18.66
C SER A 142 10.17 -2.52 -20.06
N ARG A 143 9.15 -3.13 -20.66
CA ARG A 143 8.65 -2.78 -22.00
C ARG A 143 8.01 -1.40 -22.04
N PHE A 144 7.30 -1.02 -20.97
CA PHE A 144 6.61 0.27 -20.89
C PHE A 144 7.58 1.44 -20.66
N SER A 145 8.63 1.25 -19.86
CA SER A 145 9.60 2.29 -19.50
C SER A 145 10.85 2.32 -20.38
N GLY A 146 11.19 1.21 -21.05
CA GLY A 146 12.44 1.04 -21.77
C GLY A 146 13.66 0.75 -20.89
N MET A 147 13.49 0.46 -19.59
CA MET A 147 14.61 0.26 -18.65
C MET A 147 15.35 -1.09 -18.77
N GLY A 148 14.86 -2.03 -19.57
CA GLY A 148 15.57 -3.28 -19.86
C GLY A 148 15.70 -4.24 -18.67
N LEU A 149 14.74 -4.23 -17.73
CA LEU A 149 14.68 -5.23 -16.66
C LEU A 149 14.43 -6.64 -17.23
N PRO A 150 15.03 -7.69 -16.62
CA PRO A 150 14.73 -9.06 -16.98
C PRO A 150 13.31 -9.45 -16.56
N ALA A 151 12.70 -10.36 -17.32
CA ALA A 151 11.42 -10.98 -16.97
C ALA A 151 11.61 -12.00 -15.83
N ALA A 152 11.88 -11.49 -14.62
CA ALA A 152 12.13 -12.28 -13.42
C ALA A 152 11.52 -11.57 -12.20
N PRO A 153 11.14 -12.32 -11.14
CA PRO A 153 10.68 -11.73 -9.89
C PRO A 153 11.72 -10.74 -9.38
N THR A 154 11.29 -9.53 -9.03
CA THR A 154 12.18 -8.39 -8.84
C THR A 154 11.80 -7.63 -7.58
N LEU A 155 12.80 -7.25 -6.77
CA LEU A 155 12.65 -6.27 -5.70
C LEU A 155 13.27 -4.94 -6.10
N LEU A 156 12.59 -3.84 -5.75
CA LEU A 156 13.18 -2.51 -5.74
C LEU A 156 13.32 -2.05 -4.29
N LEU A 157 14.51 -1.61 -3.91
CA LEU A 157 14.81 -1.17 -2.55
C LEU A 157 15.22 0.30 -2.55
N GLU A 158 14.81 1.04 -1.52
CA GLU A 158 15.37 2.37 -1.20
C GLU A 158 15.87 2.39 0.23
N LEU A 159 17.05 2.97 0.45
CA LEU A 159 17.63 3.22 1.77
C LEU A 159 17.66 4.71 2.03
N HIS A 160 17.27 5.12 3.24
CA HIS A 160 17.40 6.51 3.72
C HIS A 160 18.34 6.55 4.93
N SER A 161 19.43 7.30 4.84
CA SER A 161 20.46 7.26 5.88
C SER A 161 21.16 8.61 6.09
N SER A 162 22.11 8.60 7.02
CA SER A 162 23.18 9.59 7.05
C SER A 162 24.20 9.27 5.95
N ARG A 163 25.06 10.23 5.62
CA ARG A 163 26.14 9.99 4.63
C ARG A 163 27.07 8.84 5.02
N HIS A 164 27.34 8.67 6.31
CA HIS A 164 28.24 7.64 6.81
C HIS A 164 27.57 6.26 6.94
N GLY A 165 26.29 6.22 7.30
CA GLY A 165 25.57 4.96 7.53
C GLY A 165 25.10 4.26 6.25
N LEU A 166 25.09 4.95 5.10
CA LEU A 166 24.55 4.40 3.86
C LEU A 166 25.34 3.17 3.37
N ALA A 167 26.68 3.24 3.37
CA ALA A 167 27.53 2.16 2.88
C ALA A 167 27.37 0.85 3.67
N GLU A 168 27.28 0.94 5.00
CA GLU A 168 27.04 -0.23 5.85
C GLU A 168 25.69 -0.89 5.54
N GLN A 169 24.65 -0.08 5.33
CA GLN A 169 23.30 -0.56 5.04
C GLN A 169 23.20 -1.17 3.64
N GLN A 170 23.91 -0.60 2.66
CA GLN A 170 24.05 -1.18 1.31
C GLN A 170 24.70 -2.55 1.39
N GLN A 171 25.81 -2.69 2.13
CA GLN A 171 26.51 -3.96 2.30
C GLN A 171 25.63 -5.03 2.97
N GLN A 172 24.89 -4.67 4.02
CA GLN A 172 23.94 -5.59 4.67
C GLN A 172 22.84 -6.05 3.71
N ALA A 173 22.27 -5.12 2.93
CA ALA A 173 21.24 -5.46 1.95
C ALA A 173 21.80 -6.37 0.84
N GLU A 174 23.00 -6.09 0.33
CA GLU A 174 23.71 -6.91 -0.66
C GLU A 174 23.94 -8.33 -0.17
N GLU A 175 24.38 -8.50 1.09
CA GLU A 175 24.59 -9.82 1.67
C GLU A 175 23.29 -10.63 1.73
N ILE A 176 22.20 -10.02 2.19
CA ILE A 176 20.90 -10.68 2.29
C ILE A 176 20.35 -11.03 0.89
N VAL A 177 20.45 -10.10 -0.08
CA VAL A 177 20.04 -10.35 -1.47
C VAL A 177 20.82 -11.54 -2.04
N ARG A 178 22.14 -11.58 -1.85
CA ARG A 178 23.00 -12.68 -2.29
C ARG A 178 22.63 -14.01 -1.64
N LEU A 179 22.35 -14.03 -0.33
CA LEU A 179 21.94 -15.24 0.40
C LEU A 179 20.63 -15.83 -0.13
N ASN A 180 19.77 -15.01 -0.72
CA ASN A 180 18.51 -15.42 -1.34
C ASN A 180 18.61 -15.63 -2.86
N GLY A 181 19.84 -15.64 -3.42
CA GLY A 181 20.09 -15.87 -4.84
C GLY A 181 19.71 -14.71 -5.75
N GLY A 182 19.58 -13.50 -5.20
CA GLY A 182 19.33 -12.29 -5.98
C GLY A 182 20.53 -11.88 -6.83
N SER A 183 20.28 -11.12 -7.89
CA SER A 183 21.31 -10.55 -8.77
C SER A 183 22.21 -9.56 -8.03
N GLY A 184 23.37 -9.26 -8.62
CA GLY A 184 24.23 -8.17 -8.13
C GLY A 184 23.47 -6.84 -8.12
N LEU A 185 23.74 -6.03 -7.08
CA LEU A 185 23.10 -4.73 -6.90
C LEU A 185 23.95 -3.62 -7.51
N VAL A 186 23.28 -2.69 -8.19
CA VAL A 186 23.86 -1.41 -8.61
C VAL A 186 23.04 -0.31 -7.95
N TRP A 187 23.70 0.52 -7.15
CA TRP A 187 23.02 1.57 -6.38
C TRP A 187 22.93 2.87 -7.19
N ALA A 188 21.71 3.36 -7.34
CA ALA A 188 21.40 4.69 -7.84
C ALA A 188 21.40 5.67 -6.66
N GLU A 189 22.44 6.50 -6.57
CA GLU A 189 22.55 7.57 -5.56
C GLU A 189 22.22 8.95 -6.14
N GLU A 190 22.29 9.10 -7.47
CA GLU A 190 21.90 10.34 -8.13
C GLU A 190 20.38 10.46 -8.22
N SER A 191 19.86 11.67 -8.01
CA SER A 191 18.41 11.90 -7.96
C SER A 191 17.71 11.54 -9.26
N GLU A 192 18.38 11.72 -10.40
CA GLU A 192 17.83 11.39 -11.71
C GLU A 192 17.68 9.87 -11.89
N GLN A 193 18.72 9.10 -11.57
CA GLN A 193 18.70 7.63 -11.67
C GLN A 193 17.64 7.01 -10.74
N ARG A 194 17.55 7.50 -9.50
CA ARG A 194 16.46 7.10 -8.59
C ARG A 194 15.09 7.47 -9.15
N GLY A 195 14.97 8.67 -9.72
CA GLY A 195 13.74 9.16 -10.33
C GLY A 195 13.26 8.24 -11.47
N GLN A 196 14.16 7.73 -12.30
CA GLN A 196 13.82 6.79 -13.37
C GLN A 196 13.27 5.46 -12.82
N LEU A 197 13.95 4.88 -11.82
CA LEU A 197 13.49 3.64 -11.15
C LEU A 197 12.10 3.79 -10.55
N TRP A 198 11.87 4.86 -9.79
CA TRP A 198 10.59 5.08 -9.14
C TRP A 198 9.49 5.49 -10.12
N SER A 199 9.83 6.21 -11.19
CA SER A 199 8.87 6.51 -12.28
C SER A 199 8.37 5.23 -12.94
N MET A 200 9.27 4.28 -13.24
CA MET A 200 8.86 2.97 -13.79
C MET A 200 7.92 2.23 -12.83
N ARG A 201 8.26 2.16 -11.53
CA ARG A 201 7.41 1.49 -10.53
C ARG A 201 6.07 2.19 -10.33
N HIS A 202 6.04 3.52 -10.33
CA HIS A 202 4.81 4.31 -10.21
C HIS A 202 3.87 4.09 -11.41
N ASN A 203 4.44 3.87 -12.59
CA ASN A 203 3.69 3.56 -13.82
C ASN A 203 3.30 2.08 -13.96
N ALA A 204 3.47 1.25 -12.92
CA ALA A 204 3.13 -0.18 -12.96
C ALA A 204 1.66 -0.44 -13.37
N TRP A 205 0.72 0.39 -12.93
CA TRP A 205 -0.69 0.28 -13.34
C TRP A 205 -0.87 0.40 -14.86
N TYR A 206 -0.24 1.40 -15.48
CA TYR A 206 -0.32 1.63 -16.92
C TYR A 206 0.42 0.56 -17.71
N ALA A 207 1.57 0.10 -17.20
CA ALA A 207 2.30 -1.02 -17.77
C ALA A 207 1.47 -2.31 -17.76
N ALA A 208 0.74 -2.59 -16.68
CA ALA A 208 -0.17 -3.74 -16.60
C ALA A 208 -1.33 -3.62 -17.61
N LEU A 209 -1.98 -2.45 -17.71
CA LEU A 209 -3.03 -2.22 -18.71
C LEU A 209 -2.53 -2.42 -20.15
N ALA A 210 -1.29 -2.05 -20.44
CA ALA A 210 -0.66 -2.21 -21.75
C ALA A 210 -0.45 -3.68 -22.16
N LEU A 211 -0.55 -4.65 -21.24
CA LEU A 211 -0.49 -6.08 -21.56
C LEU A 211 -1.68 -6.55 -22.41
N ARG A 212 -2.86 -5.93 -22.24
CA ARG A 212 -4.07 -6.24 -23.02
C ARG A 212 -4.79 -4.94 -23.42
N PRO A 213 -4.34 -4.26 -24.49
CA PRO A 213 -4.97 -3.02 -24.95
C PRO A 213 -6.48 -3.18 -25.20
N GLY A 214 -7.27 -2.20 -24.74
CA GLY A 214 -8.73 -2.19 -24.87
C GLY A 214 -9.50 -2.94 -23.76
N CYS A 215 -8.80 -3.67 -22.89
CA CYS A 215 -9.36 -4.28 -21.69
C CYS A 215 -9.41 -3.29 -20.50
N GLN A 216 -10.11 -3.68 -19.44
CA GLN A 216 -10.24 -2.93 -18.20
C GLN A 216 -9.30 -3.52 -17.13
N GLY A 217 -8.81 -2.66 -16.23
CA GLY A 217 -8.04 -3.07 -15.06
C GLY A 217 -8.89 -3.15 -13.80
N TYR A 218 -8.58 -4.10 -12.92
CA TYR A 218 -9.11 -4.21 -11.58
C TYR A 218 -7.95 -4.49 -10.60
N SER A 219 -7.70 -3.55 -9.69
CA SER A 219 -6.65 -3.71 -8.69
C SER A 219 -7.19 -4.42 -7.45
N THR A 220 -6.61 -5.58 -7.14
CA THR A 220 -6.81 -6.21 -5.83
C THR A 220 -5.90 -5.54 -4.79
N ASP A 221 -6.20 -5.74 -3.50
CA ASP A 221 -5.43 -5.11 -2.43
C ASP A 221 -5.65 -5.88 -1.13
N VAL A 222 -4.58 -6.45 -0.58
CA VAL A 222 -4.56 -7.19 0.68
C VAL A 222 -3.25 -6.91 1.42
N CYS A 223 -3.26 -6.99 2.74
CA CYS A 223 -2.04 -6.90 3.55
C CYS A 223 -2.00 -8.07 4.54
N VAL A 224 -0.83 -8.67 4.72
CA VAL A 224 -0.63 -9.84 5.59
C VAL A 224 0.56 -9.65 6.52
N PRO A 225 0.61 -10.38 7.66
CA PRO A 225 1.80 -10.36 8.50
C PRO A 225 3.06 -10.72 7.69
N ILE A 226 4.15 -9.98 7.90
CA ILE A 226 5.42 -10.18 7.17
C ILE A 226 5.89 -11.64 7.21
N SER A 227 5.72 -12.33 8.34
CA SER A 227 6.07 -13.75 8.50
C SER A 227 5.23 -14.72 7.67
N ARG A 228 4.06 -14.29 7.18
CA ARG A 228 3.15 -15.07 6.33
C ARG A 228 3.20 -14.66 4.87
N LEU A 229 3.77 -13.49 4.56
CA LEU A 229 3.86 -12.94 3.21
C LEU A 229 4.42 -13.94 2.18
N PRO A 230 5.51 -14.70 2.44
CA PRO A 230 6.03 -15.62 1.44
C PRO A 230 5.04 -16.66 0.94
N ASN A 231 4.35 -17.33 1.86
CA ASN A 231 3.40 -18.37 1.51
C ASN A 231 2.19 -17.78 0.78
N VAL A 232 1.65 -16.67 1.27
CA VAL A 232 0.46 -16.04 0.68
C VAL A 232 0.73 -15.56 -0.75
N VAL A 233 1.90 -14.97 -1.02
CA VAL A 233 2.26 -14.49 -2.37
C VAL A 233 2.47 -15.69 -3.31
N VAL A 234 3.16 -16.74 -2.88
CA VAL A 234 3.40 -17.94 -3.70
C VAL A 234 2.09 -18.66 -4.02
N GLU A 235 1.23 -18.90 -3.04
CA GLU A 235 -0.09 -19.51 -3.23
C GLU A 235 -0.99 -18.65 -4.14
N THR A 236 -0.91 -17.32 -4.01
CA THR A 236 -1.65 -16.39 -4.87
C THR A 236 -1.15 -16.46 -6.31
N LYS A 237 0.16 -16.57 -6.52
CA LYS A 237 0.75 -16.73 -7.85
C LYS A 237 0.28 -18.02 -8.52
N GLN A 238 0.20 -19.12 -7.77
CA GLN A 238 -0.31 -20.41 -8.26
C GLN A 238 -1.80 -20.30 -8.63
N ASP A 239 -2.65 -19.78 -7.74
CA ASP A 239 -4.10 -19.57 -8.02
C ASP A 239 -4.31 -18.68 -9.25
N LEU A 240 -3.49 -17.64 -9.41
CA LEU A 240 -3.56 -16.76 -10.57
C LEU A 240 -3.24 -17.51 -11.87
N GLN A 241 -2.19 -18.33 -11.88
CA GLN A 241 -1.82 -19.16 -13.03
C GLN A 241 -2.94 -20.16 -13.39
N GLU A 242 -3.56 -20.79 -12.39
CA GLU A 242 -4.66 -21.74 -12.58
C GLU A 242 -5.96 -21.06 -13.01
N SER A 243 -6.16 -19.79 -12.66
CA SER A 243 -7.39 -19.03 -12.98
C SER A 243 -7.53 -18.64 -14.46
N GLY A 244 -6.45 -18.70 -15.23
CA GLY A 244 -6.40 -18.23 -16.62
C GLY A 244 -6.58 -16.70 -16.76
N LEU A 245 -6.39 -15.93 -15.67
CA LEU A 245 -6.47 -14.48 -15.67
C LEU A 245 -5.11 -13.84 -15.98
N THR A 246 -5.13 -12.68 -16.65
CA THR A 246 -3.95 -11.82 -16.75
C THR A 246 -3.90 -10.93 -15.51
N GLY A 247 -2.94 -11.15 -14.61
CA GLY A 247 -2.90 -10.45 -13.33
C GLY A 247 -1.51 -10.22 -12.75
N PRO A 248 -0.59 -9.50 -13.43
CA PRO A 248 0.74 -9.23 -12.90
C PRO A 248 0.70 -8.76 -11.44
N MET A 249 1.66 -9.22 -10.64
CA MET A 249 1.71 -8.94 -9.21
C MET A 249 2.69 -7.80 -8.93
N VAL A 250 2.26 -6.90 -8.04
CA VAL A 250 3.04 -5.76 -7.58
C VAL A 250 2.74 -5.52 -6.11
N GLY A 251 3.70 -5.06 -5.30
CA GLY A 251 3.38 -4.81 -3.90
C GLY A 251 4.40 -3.99 -3.12
N HIS A 252 3.90 -3.31 -2.10
CA HIS A 252 4.66 -2.67 -1.03
C HIS A 252 5.07 -3.73 0.00
N VAL A 253 5.81 -4.75 -0.43
CA VAL A 253 6.08 -5.95 0.41
C VAL A 253 6.84 -5.65 1.70
N GLY A 254 7.48 -4.49 1.81
CA GLY A 254 8.09 -4.01 3.06
C GLY A 254 7.12 -3.86 4.24
N ASP A 255 5.82 -3.64 3.99
CA ASP A 255 4.79 -3.58 5.03
C ASP A 255 3.76 -4.73 4.92
N GLY A 256 4.00 -5.70 4.04
CA GLY A 256 3.17 -6.89 3.86
C GLY A 256 2.00 -6.70 2.89
N ASN A 257 1.90 -5.56 2.22
CA ASN A 257 0.86 -5.27 1.24
C ASN A 257 1.26 -5.68 -0.19
N PHE A 258 0.34 -6.29 -0.92
CA PHE A 258 0.52 -6.60 -2.33
C PHE A 258 -0.81 -6.64 -3.10
N HIS A 259 -0.67 -6.58 -4.42
CA HIS A 259 -1.75 -6.45 -5.39
C HIS A 259 -1.51 -7.42 -6.55
N CYS A 260 -2.59 -7.99 -7.06
CA CYS A 260 -2.70 -8.50 -8.42
C CYS A 260 -3.47 -7.48 -9.26
N LEU A 261 -2.86 -6.98 -10.33
CA LEU A 261 -3.49 -6.03 -11.26
C LEU A 261 -4.20 -6.80 -12.36
N LEU A 262 -5.46 -7.18 -12.14
CA LEU A 262 -6.22 -8.03 -13.04
C LEU A 262 -6.66 -7.24 -14.27
N ILE A 263 -6.32 -7.72 -15.46
CA ILE A 263 -6.70 -7.11 -16.73
C ILE A 263 -7.67 -8.03 -17.45
N PHE A 264 -8.88 -7.54 -17.73
CA PHE A 264 -9.99 -8.35 -18.21
C PHE A 264 -10.90 -7.60 -19.19
N ASN A 265 -11.62 -8.32 -20.03
CA ASN A 265 -12.65 -7.78 -20.89
C ASN A 265 -14.00 -7.74 -20.14
N SER A 266 -14.46 -6.55 -19.76
CA SER A 266 -15.75 -6.38 -19.07
C SER A 266 -16.97 -6.77 -19.92
N LYS A 267 -16.80 -6.97 -21.23
CA LYS A 267 -17.86 -7.46 -22.12
C LYS A 267 -17.95 -8.99 -22.15
N ASP A 268 -17.02 -9.69 -21.50
CA ASP A 268 -17.05 -11.14 -21.28
C ASP A 268 -17.52 -11.41 -19.82
N PRO A 269 -18.79 -11.83 -19.63
CA PRO A 269 -19.33 -12.08 -18.30
C PRO A 269 -18.62 -13.22 -17.55
N GLU A 270 -18.10 -14.23 -18.26
CA GLU A 270 -17.40 -15.35 -17.62
C GLU A 270 -16.04 -14.89 -17.10
N GLU A 271 -15.31 -14.08 -17.87
CA GLU A 271 -14.04 -13.50 -17.41
C GLU A 271 -14.25 -12.56 -16.22
N ALA A 272 -15.28 -11.70 -16.27
CA ALA A 272 -15.64 -10.85 -15.13
C ALA A 272 -15.99 -11.66 -13.87
N GLN A 273 -16.69 -12.79 -14.02
CA GLN A 273 -16.99 -13.69 -12.90
C GLN A 273 -15.72 -14.35 -12.34
N ARG A 274 -14.78 -14.76 -13.19
CA ARG A 274 -13.47 -15.29 -12.74
C ARG A 274 -12.67 -14.25 -11.96
N VAL A 275 -12.63 -12.99 -12.43
CA VAL A 275 -12.00 -11.87 -11.71
C VAL A 275 -12.60 -11.66 -10.32
N HIS A 276 -13.94 -11.65 -10.23
CA HIS A 276 -14.64 -11.51 -8.96
C HIS A 276 -14.33 -12.67 -8.01
N ALA A 277 -14.40 -13.91 -8.51
CA ALA A 277 -14.13 -15.11 -7.73
C ALA A 277 -12.68 -15.13 -7.22
N PHE A 278 -11.70 -14.77 -8.06
CA PHE A 278 -10.30 -14.67 -7.68
C PHE A 278 -10.09 -13.61 -6.58
N THR A 279 -10.69 -12.42 -6.73
CA THR A 279 -10.59 -11.35 -5.74
C THR A 279 -11.11 -11.78 -4.37
N GLN A 280 -12.24 -12.49 -4.33
CA GLN A 280 -12.80 -13.03 -3.10
C GLN A 280 -11.91 -14.10 -2.46
N ARG A 281 -11.32 -15.01 -3.26
CA ARG A 281 -10.36 -16.01 -2.77
C ARG A 281 -9.11 -15.36 -2.20
N LEU A 282 -8.55 -14.37 -2.88
CA LEU A 282 -7.38 -13.62 -2.41
C LEU A 282 -7.66 -12.91 -1.08
N GLY A 283 -8.81 -12.22 -0.97
CA GLY A 283 -9.24 -11.61 0.30
C GLY A 283 -9.30 -12.62 1.43
N ARG A 284 -9.98 -13.76 1.23
CA ARG A 284 -10.08 -14.82 2.24
C ARG A 284 -8.75 -15.48 2.57
N ARG A 285 -7.85 -15.64 1.59
CA ARG A 285 -6.48 -16.13 1.82
C ARG A 285 -5.72 -15.19 2.76
N ALA A 286 -5.83 -13.87 2.55
CA ALA A 286 -5.22 -12.90 3.43
C ALA A 286 -5.81 -12.95 4.86
N LEU A 287 -7.13 -13.04 4.99
CA LEU A 287 -7.80 -13.18 6.30
C LEU A 287 -7.36 -14.47 7.03
N ALA A 288 -7.29 -15.60 6.33
CA ALA A 288 -6.85 -16.87 6.89
C ALA A 288 -5.38 -16.83 7.38
N ALA A 289 -4.56 -15.97 6.78
CA ALA A 289 -3.18 -15.72 7.21
C ALA A 289 -3.06 -14.73 8.39
N GLY A 290 -4.19 -14.22 8.92
CA GLY A 290 -4.21 -13.18 9.95
C GLY A 290 -3.94 -11.77 9.41
N GLY A 291 -4.16 -11.57 8.11
CA GLY A 291 -4.08 -10.27 7.44
C GLY A 291 -5.44 -9.57 7.33
N THR A 292 -5.53 -8.62 6.41
CA THR A 292 -6.72 -7.83 6.10
C THR A 292 -7.12 -7.95 4.64
N CYS A 293 -8.42 -7.87 4.36
CA CYS A 293 -8.96 -7.88 3.00
C CYS A 293 -8.69 -6.59 2.21
N THR A 294 -8.14 -5.56 2.86
CA THR A 294 -7.81 -4.27 2.23
C THR A 294 -6.65 -3.61 2.96
N GLY A 295 -5.52 -3.42 2.27
CA GLY A 295 -4.34 -2.79 2.85
C GLY A 295 -4.43 -1.26 2.83
N GLU A 296 -4.85 -0.70 1.70
CA GLU A 296 -4.83 0.76 1.48
C GLU A 296 -6.02 1.33 0.68
N HIS A 297 -6.80 0.51 -0.02
CA HIS A 297 -7.89 1.00 -0.88
C HIS A 297 -9.23 1.21 -0.14
N GLY A 298 -9.34 0.70 1.09
CA GLY A 298 -10.59 0.75 1.86
C GLY A 298 -11.61 -0.32 1.43
N VAL A 299 -12.80 -0.25 2.02
CA VAL A 299 -13.89 -1.22 1.84
C VAL A 299 -14.83 -0.77 0.74
N GLY A 300 -15.23 0.51 0.76
CA GLY A 300 -16.19 1.11 -0.16
C GLY A 300 -17.44 0.25 -0.34
N LEU A 301 -17.79 -0.02 -1.60
CA LEU A 301 -18.89 -0.93 -1.96
C LEU A 301 -18.44 -2.38 -2.11
N GLY A 302 -17.20 -2.60 -2.54
CA GLY A 302 -16.75 -3.88 -3.09
C GLY A 302 -16.39 -4.94 -2.05
N LYS A 303 -15.97 -4.53 -0.85
CA LYS A 303 -15.39 -5.46 0.16
C LYS A 303 -16.26 -5.64 1.41
N ARG A 304 -17.51 -5.17 1.42
CA ARG A 304 -18.41 -5.22 2.59
C ARG A 304 -18.62 -6.64 3.14
N ALA A 305 -18.70 -7.64 2.25
CA ALA A 305 -18.80 -9.04 2.66
C ALA A 305 -17.52 -9.53 3.38
N LEU A 306 -16.35 -9.17 2.85
CA LEU A 306 -15.06 -9.51 3.48
C LEU A 306 -14.86 -8.75 4.80
N LEU A 307 -15.38 -7.52 4.92
CA LEU A 307 -15.36 -6.78 6.19
C LEU A 307 -16.15 -7.51 7.29
N LEU A 308 -17.30 -8.13 6.95
CA LEU A 308 -18.04 -8.97 7.88
C LEU A 308 -17.23 -10.20 8.29
N GLU A 309 -16.55 -10.86 7.35
CA GLU A 309 -15.68 -12.00 7.64
C GLU A 309 -14.46 -11.60 8.51
N GLU A 310 -13.91 -10.40 8.31
CA GLU A 310 -12.73 -9.88 9.03
C GLU A 310 -13.05 -9.43 10.45
N LEU A 311 -14.10 -8.62 10.64
CA LEU A 311 -14.44 -8.04 11.95
C LEU A 311 -15.45 -8.86 12.75
N GLY A 312 -16.16 -9.78 12.09
CA GLY A 312 -17.30 -10.47 12.66
C GLY A 312 -18.52 -9.57 12.89
N GLN A 313 -19.60 -10.19 13.36
CA GLN A 313 -20.89 -9.52 13.55
C GLN A 313 -20.80 -8.39 14.59
N GLU A 314 -20.18 -8.65 15.74
CA GLU A 314 -20.01 -7.68 16.82
C GLU A 314 -19.20 -6.44 16.38
N GLY A 315 -18.15 -6.65 15.57
CA GLY A 315 -17.35 -5.56 15.04
C GLY A 315 -18.17 -4.67 14.10
N LEU A 316 -18.95 -5.27 13.21
CA LEU A 316 -19.85 -4.53 12.32
C LEU A 316 -20.96 -3.80 13.06
N ASP A 317 -21.58 -4.42 14.06
CA ASP A 317 -22.64 -3.78 14.84
C ASP A 317 -22.09 -2.61 15.66
N THR A 318 -20.87 -2.74 16.18
CA THR A 318 -20.15 -1.61 16.82
C THR A 318 -19.92 -0.46 15.83
N LEU A 319 -19.45 -0.75 14.61
CA LEU A 319 -19.29 0.28 13.57
C LEU A 319 -20.62 0.96 13.22
N ARG A 320 -21.71 0.21 13.13
CA ARG A 320 -23.07 0.74 12.90
C ARG A 320 -23.55 1.61 14.05
N CYS A 321 -23.28 1.24 15.30
CA CYS A 321 -23.60 2.07 16.46
C CYS A 321 -22.87 3.42 16.41
N ILE A 322 -21.58 3.41 16.08
CA ILE A 322 -20.78 4.64 15.91
C ILE A 322 -21.38 5.51 14.79
N LYS A 323 -21.66 4.90 13.63
CA LYS A 323 -22.26 5.58 12.48
C LYS A 323 -23.62 6.18 12.82
N ALA A 324 -24.51 5.44 13.48
CA ALA A 324 -25.81 5.94 13.89
C ALA A 324 -25.72 7.07 14.93
N ALA A 325 -24.72 7.02 15.82
CA ALA A 325 -24.49 8.06 16.81
C ALA A 325 -23.99 9.38 16.19
N LEU A 326 -23.15 9.30 15.15
CA LEU A 326 -22.60 10.49 14.47
C LEU A 326 -23.47 10.99 13.31
N ASP A 327 -24.18 10.08 12.63
CA ASP A 327 -25.02 10.35 11.45
C ASP A 327 -26.37 9.63 11.55
N PRO A 328 -27.27 10.09 12.44
CA PRO A 328 -28.56 9.41 12.69
C PRO A 328 -29.52 9.44 11.50
N HIS A 329 -29.30 10.36 10.54
CA HIS A 329 -30.10 10.46 9.32
C HIS A 329 -29.46 9.76 8.12
N ASN A 330 -28.31 9.11 8.31
CA ASN A 330 -27.56 8.38 7.29
C ASN A 330 -27.28 9.21 6.02
N LEU A 331 -26.88 10.47 6.19
CA LEU A 331 -26.61 11.42 5.11
C LEU A 331 -25.20 11.26 4.53
N MET A 332 -24.24 10.84 5.36
CA MET A 332 -22.83 10.77 5.00
C MET A 332 -22.49 9.45 4.32
N ASN A 333 -22.35 9.51 3.00
CA ASN A 333 -21.87 8.41 2.15
C ASN A 333 -22.61 7.06 2.36
N PRO A 334 -23.94 7.03 2.26
CA PRO A 334 -24.75 5.86 2.62
C PRO A 334 -24.44 4.63 1.77
N GLY A 335 -24.53 3.45 2.40
CA GLY A 335 -24.37 2.15 1.74
C GLY A 335 -22.94 1.74 1.41
N LYS A 336 -21.94 2.55 1.79
CA LYS A 336 -20.51 2.24 1.67
C LYS A 336 -19.93 1.89 3.04
N VAL A 337 -18.91 1.02 3.04
CA VAL A 337 -18.26 0.44 4.23
C VAL A 337 -19.18 -0.45 5.05
N ILE A 338 -20.26 0.09 5.60
CA ILE A 338 -21.22 -0.60 6.47
C ILE A 338 -22.66 -0.48 5.95
#